data_AF-A0A832AW15-F1
#
_entry.id   AF-A0A832AW15-F1
#
_cell.length_a   1.000
_cell.length_b   1.000
_cell.length_c   1.000
_cell.angle_alpha   90.00
_cell.angle_beta   90.00
_cell.angle_gamma   90.00
#
_symmetry.space_group_name_H-M   'P 1'
#
loop_
_entity.id
_entity.type
_entity.pdbx_description
1 polymer ?
#
loop_
_entity_poly.entity_id
_entity_poly.type
_entity_poly.pdbx_seq_one_letter_code
_entity_poly.pdbx_strand_id
1 'polypeptide(L)' 'MPLTGVYEPSTEQWVRDQVALYEGSGGLDGTTLRGMPVVIVTSRGARTGRLRKTPLMRVE' A
#
# COMPACT_ATOMS: atom_id res chain seq x y z
N MET A 1 -8.87 10.50 12.98
CA MET A 1 -9.27 11.15 11.71
C MET A 1 -8.62 10.38 10.58
N PRO A 2 -9.36 9.89 9.57
CA PRO A 2 -8.76 9.28 8.38
C PRO A 2 -7.85 10.29 7.67
N LEU A 3 -6.76 9.81 7.07
CA LEU A 3 -5.90 10.67 6.25
C LEU A 3 -6.68 11.11 5.00
N THR A 4 -6.72 12.42 4.74
CA THR A 4 -7.32 13.00 3.54
C THR A 4 -6.23 13.55 2.62
N GLY A 5 -6.45 13.43 1.30
CA GLY A 5 -5.50 13.93 0.30
C GLY A 5 -5.58 13.16 -1.02
N VAL A 6 -4.80 13.62 -1.99
CA VAL A 6 -4.65 12.95 -3.29
C VAL A 6 -3.66 11.79 -3.14
N TYR A 7 -4.09 10.60 -3.53
CA TYR A 7 -3.21 9.43 -3.62
C TYR A 7 -2.28 9.56 -4.82
N GLU A 8 -0.98 9.39 -4.57
CA GLU A 8 0.02 9.29 -5.61
C GLU A 8 0.71 7.92 -5.51
N PRO A 9 0.51 7.03 -6.50
CA PRO A 9 1.12 5.72 -6.53
C PRO A 9 2.65 5.75 -6.46
N SER A 10 3.27 4.66 -6.00
CA SER A 10 4.74 4.47 -6.06
C SER A 10 5.21 4.43 -7.51
N THR A 11 6.46 4.78 -7.80
CA THR A 11 7.05 4.71 -9.15
C THR A 11 7.32 3.28 -9.62
N GLU A 12 7.49 2.36 -8.68
CA GLU A 12 7.79 0.96 -8.89
C GLU A 12 6.51 0.19 -9.28
N GLN A 13 6.52 -0.45 -10.44
CA GLN A 13 5.34 -1.12 -11.01
C GLN A 13 4.78 -2.20 -10.07
N TRP A 14 5.63 -3.09 -9.55
CA TRP A 14 5.22 -4.19 -8.68
C TRP A 14 4.55 -3.71 -7.38
N VAL A 15 4.97 -2.55 -6.85
CA VAL A 15 4.37 -1.96 -5.66
C VAL A 15 2.94 -1.51 -5.96
N ARG A 16 2.74 -0.79 -7.08
CA ARG A 16 1.41 -0.33 -7.49
C ARG A 16 0.48 -1.49 -7.79
N ASP A 17 0.98 -2.53 -8.46
CA ASP A 17 0.18 -3.71 -8.80
C ASP A 17 -0.27 -4.46 -7.56
N GLN A 18 0.64 -4.63 -6.58
CA GLN A 18 0.29 -5.28 -5.32
C GLN A 18 -0.75 -4.48 -4.53
N VAL A 19 -0.61 -3.14 -4.46
CA VAL A 19 -1.60 -2.27 -3.80
C VAL A 19 -2.96 -2.38 -4.50
N ALA A 20 -2.99 -2.31 -5.84
CA ALA A 20 -4.21 -2.39 -6.62
C ALA A 20 -4.91 -3.75 -6.45
N LEU A 21 -4.15 -4.85 -6.45
CA LEU A 21 -4.68 -6.20 -6.23
C LEU A 21 -5.23 -6.37 -4.82
N TYR A 22 -4.48 -5.93 -3.80
CA TYR A 22 -4.90 -6.01 -2.41
C TYR A 22 -6.18 -5.21 -2.17
N GLU A 23 -6.24 -3.95 -2.59
CA GLU A 23 -7.41 -3.11 -2.35
C GLU A 23 -8.59 -3.47 -3.25
N GLY A 24 -8.34 -3.83 -4.51
CA GLY A 24 -9.37 -4.24 -5.46
C GLY A 24 -10.07 -5.55 -5.07
N SER A 25 -9.37 -6.44 -4.36
CA SER A 25 -9.93 -7.68 -3.82
C SER A 25 -10.55 -7.51 -2.42
N GLY A 26 -10.47 -6.33 -1.81
CA GLY A 26 -10.88 -6.14 -0.41
C GLY A 26 -9.97 -6.85 0.60
N GLY A 27 -8.72 -7.13 0.23
CA GLY A 27 -7.72 -7.78 1.08
C GLY A 27 -7.73 -9.32 1.01
N LEU A 28 -8.27 -9.90 -0.06
CA LEU A 28 -8.28 -11.34 -0.28
C LEU A 28 -7.10 -11.81 -1.14
N ASP A 29 -6.65 -10.98 -2.08
CA ASP A 29 -5.54 -11.26 -2.99
C ASP A 29 -4.34 -10.34 -2.73
N GLY A 30 -3.14 -10.73 -3.20
CA GLY A 30 -1.93 -9.91 -3.03
C GLY A 30 -1.44 -9.77 -1.58
N THR A 31 -1.94 -10.64 -0.68
CA THR A 31 -1.75 -10.59 0.77
C THR A 31 -0.40 -11.12 1.25
N THR A 32 0.44 -11.60 0.34
CA THR A 32 1.76 -12.13 0.67
C THR A 32 2.84 -11.55 -0.23
N LEU A 33 4.06 -11.47 0.29
CA LEU A 33 5.26 -11.16 -0.46
C LEU A 33 6.36 -12.11 0.03
N ARG A 34 6.93 -12.91 -0.88
CA ARG A 34 7.92 -13.94 -0.55
C ARG A 34 7.47 -14.90 0.57
N GLY A 35 6.19 -15.27 0.57
CA GLY A 35 5.59 -16.17 1.55
C GLY A 35 5.26 -15.55 2.91
N MET A 36 5.52 -14.26 3.11
CA MET A 36 5.20 -13.56 4.36
C MET A 36 3.95 -12.69 4.20
N PRO A 37 3.10 -12.58 5.23
CA PRO A 37 1.91 -11.73 5.18
C PRO A 37 2.26 -10.25 4.98
N VAL A 38 1.44 -9.54 4.22
CA VAL A 38 1.60 -8.12 3.90
C VAL A 38 0.41 -7.31 4.36
N VAL A 39 0.68 -6.08 4.79
CA VAL A 39 -0.31 -5.04 5.05
C VAL A 39 -0.04 -3.80 4.20
N ILE A 40 -1.09 -3.09 3.79
CA ILE A 40 -0.97 -1.83 3.09
C ILE A 40 -1.00 -0.68 4.09
N VAL A 41 0.11 0.03 4.23
CA VAL A 41 0.20 1.22 5.09
C VAL A 41 -0.02 2.46 4.25
N THR A 42 -1.01 3.26 4.64
CA THR A 42 -1.22 4.60 4.08
C THR A 42 -0.50 5.64 4.91
N SER A 43 0.34 6.45 4.28
CA SER A 43 1.08 7.54 4.90
C SER A 43 0.92 8.84 4.13
N ARG A 44 1.19 9.97 4.79
CA ARG A 44 1.24 11.29 4.16
C ARG A 44 2.69 11.63 3.84
N GLY A 45 3.01 11.90 2.58
CA GLY A 45 4.35 12.25 2.14
C GLY A 45 4.83 13.54 2.81
N ALA A 46 5.97 13.47 3.50
CA ALA A 46 6.48 14.59 4.31
C ALA A 46 6.80 15.85 3.48
N ARG A 47 7.18 15.68 2.20
CA ARG A 47 7.53 16.80 1.31
C ARG A 47 6.36 17.26 0.45
N THR A 48 5.57 16.32 -0.08
CA THR A 48 4.52 16.62 -1.08
C THR A 48 3.12 16.72 -0.47
N GLY A 49 2.93 16.26 0.77
CA GLY A 49 1.61 16.18 1.42
C GLY A 49 0.64 15.15 0.83
N ARG A 50 1.03 14.46 -0.26
CA ARG A 50 0.19 13.47 -0.95
C ARG A 50 0.13 12.16 -0.19
N LEU A 51 -0.96 11.41 -0.36
CA LEU A 51 -1.09 10.08 0.24
C LEU A 51 -0.23 9.08 -0.54
N ARG A 52 0.46 8.20 0.19
CA ARG A 52 1.27 7.11 -0.33
C ARG A 52 0.80 5.80 0.30
N LYS A 53 0.77 4.74 -0.49
CA LYS A 53 0.40 3.39 -0.05
C LYS A 53 1.58 2.48 -0.28
N THR A 54 2.00 1.80 0.77
CA THR A 54 3.19 0.95 0.75
C THR A 54 2.87 -0.42 1.34
N PRO A 55 3.11 -1.52 0.61
CA PRO A 55 3.05 -2.86 1.16
C PRO A 55 4.24 -3.08 2.10
N LEU A 56 3.96 -3.48 3.34
CA LEU A 56 4.97 -3.87 4.32
C LEU A 56 4.69 -5.27 4.83
N MET A 57 5.75 -6.01 5.15
CA MET A 57 5.58 -7.33 5.74
C MET A 57 5.14 -7.22 7.19
N ARG A 58 4.10 -7.96 7.54
CA ARG A 58 3.63 -8.08 8.91
C ARG A 58 4.46 -9.17 9.59
N VAL A 59 5.12 -8.76 10.68
CA VAL A 59 5.86 -9.65 11.58
C VAL A 59 5.20 -9.51 12.95
N GLU A 60 5.03 -10.63 13.65
CA GLU A 60 4.50 -10.69 15.02
C GLU A 60 5.61 -10.99 16.02
#